data_AF-A0A919XZM0-F1
#
_entry.id   AF-A0A919XZM0-F1
#
_cell.length_a   1.000
_cell.length_b   1.000
_cell.length_c   1.000
_cell.angle_alpha   90.00
_cell.angle_beta   90.00
_cell.angle_gamma   90.00
#
_symmetry.space_group_name_H-M   'P 1'
#
loop_
_entity.id
_entity.type
_entity.pdbx_description
1 polymer ?
#
loop_
_entity_poly.entity_id
_entity_poly.type
_entity_poly.pdbx_seq_one_letter_code
_entity_poly.pdbx_strand_id
1 'polypeptide(L)'
;MSNPLSKEEKDHLKKKHTKYFLLVREIINELDPVGLVEMGAPEDEHDTLTGQVLALIVNDRIKDVRQTLIDSYDRYGFGVDKLEEAYKDIFYKQIEKTTVQINNLYKKYRIETFTDS
;
A
#
# COMPACT_ATOMS: atom_id res chain seq x y z
N MET A 1 -13.47 -6.05 -11.20
CA MET A 1 -12.47 -5.07 -11.66
C MET A 1 -12.60 -3.85 -10.77
N SER A 2 -11.53 -3.46 -10.07
CA SER A 2 -11.53 -2.24 -9.24
C SER A 2 -11.35 -1.05 -10.17
N ASN A 3 -12.32 -0.14 -10.23
CA ASN A 3 -12.17 1.09 -11.01
C ASN A 3 -11.04 1.92 -10.38
N PRO A 4 -10.01 2.35 -11.14
CA PRO A 4 -8.97 3.19 -10.59
C PRO A 4 -9.56 4.56 -10.19
N LEU A 5 -9.26 5.01 -8.98
CA LEU A 5 -9.68 6.33 -8.49
C LEU A 5 -9.20 7.45 -9.43
N SER A 6 -10.05 8.44 -9.65
CA SER A 6 -9.68 9.69 -10.33
C SER A 6 -8.62 10.45 -9.53
N LYS A 7 -7.95 11.41 -10.18
CA LYS A 7 -6.94 12.26 -9.54
C LYS A 7 -7.54 13.08 -8.39
N GLU A 8 -8.73 13.61 -8.59
CA GLU A 8 -9.44 14.44 -7.60
C GLU A 8 -9.82 13.64 -6.35
N GLU A 9 -10.29 12.39 -6.52
CA GLU A 9 -10.60 11.50 -5.40
C GLU A 9 -9.35 11.16 -4.58
N LYS A 10 -8.22 10.92 -5.26
CA LYS A 10 -6.93 10.68 -4.59
C LYS A 10 -6.47 11.90 -3.78
N ASP A 11 -6.57 13.09 -4.36
CA ASP A 11 -6.19 14.34 -3.69
C ASP A 11 -7.08 14.65 -2.49
N HIS A 12 -8.39 14.39 -2.60
CA HIS A 12 -9.33 14.57 -1.49
C HIS A 12 -9.05 13.58 -0.35
N LEU A 13 -8.83 12.31 -0.65
CA LEU A 13 -8.47 11.29 0.35
C LEU A 13 -7.16 11.64 1.04
N LYS A 14 -6.14 12.05 0.29
CA LYS A 14 -4.83 12.46 0.83
C LYS A 14 -5.00 13.64 1.81
N LYS A 15 -5.78 14.66 1.45
CA LYS A 15 -6.03 15.83 2.33
C LYS A 15 -6.83 15.45 3.58
N LYS A 16 -7.91 14.68 3.43
CA LYS A 16 -8.81 14.30 4.54
C LYS A 16 -8.14 13.35 5.52
N HIS A 17 -7.26 12.48 5.04
CA HIS A 17 -6.62 11.42 5.83
C HIS A 17 -5.09 11.58 5.84
N THR A 18 -4.58 12.82 5.86
CA THR A 18 -3.14 13.14 5.77
C THR A 18 -2.27 12.30 6.72
N LYS A 19 -2.67 12.18 8.00
CA LYS A 19 -1.98 11.33 8.99
C LYS A 19 -1.80 9.89 8.49
N TYR A 20 -2.88 9.27 8.02
CA TYR A 20 -2.86 7.89 7.55
C TYR A 20 -2.17 7.74 6.20
N PHE A 21 -2.23 8.74 5.33
CA PHE A 21 -1.46 8.76 4.10
C PHE A 21 0.05 8.64 4.38
N LEU A 22 0.57 9.45 5.32
CA LEU A 22 1.99 9.41 5.69
C LEU A 22 2.39 8.07 6.32
N LEU A 23 1.55 7.52 7.21
CA LEU A 23 1.81 6.21 7.82
C LEU A 23 1.77 5.06 6.80
N VAL A 24 0.86 5.13 5.82
CA VAL A 24 0.86 4.15 4.71
C VAL A 24 2.12 4.34 3.86
N ARG A 25 2.52 5.57 3.56
CA ARG A 25 3.74 5.85 2.77
C ARG A 25 4.97 5.25 3.43
N GLU A 26 5.13 5.45 4.73
CA GLU A 26 6.24 4.87 5.50
C GLU A 26 6.29 3.35 5.33
N ILE A 27 5.16 2.66 5.53
CA ILE A 27 5.07 1.20 5.37
C ILE A 27 5.34 0.75 3.92
N ILE A 28 4.90 1.52 2.92
CA ILE A 28 5.13 1.20 1.51
C ILE A 28 6.59 1.45 1.12
N ASN A 29 7.23 2.49 1.63
CA ASN A 29 8.66 2.75 1.40
C ASN A 29 9.55 1.76 2.15
N GLU A 30 9.09 1.17 3.26
CA GLU A 30 9.77 0.02 3.88
C GLU A 30 9.68 -1.26 3.03
N LEU A 31 8.57 -1.45 2.32
CA LEU A 31 8.44 -2.56 1.35
C LEU A 31 9.31 -2.31 0.12
N ASP A 32 9.33 -1.07 -0.36
CA ASP A 32 10.02 -0.60 -1.58
C ASP A 32 9.92 -1.62 -2.74
N PRO A 33 8.73 -1.76 -3.39
CA PRO A 33 8.44 -2.87 -4.30
C PRO A 33 9.41 -3.07 -5.47
N VAL A 34 10.35 -2.17 -5.70
CA VAL A 34 11.37 -2.25 -6.75
C VAL A 34 12.70 -1.61 -6.34
N GLY A 35 12.92 -1.35 -5.05
CA GLY A 35 14.17 -0.75 -4.54
C GLY A 35 14.40 0.70 -5.00
N LEU A 36 13.36 1.42 -5.43
CA LEU A 36 13.55 2.77 -5.99
C LEU A 36 14.00 3.76 -4.92
N VAL A 37 13.37 3.71 -3.74
CA VAL A 37 13.72 4.59 -2.62
C VAL A 37 15.11 4.22 -2.09
N GLU A 38 15.43 2.94 -1.97
CA GLU A 38 16.77 2.45 -1.63
C GLU A 38 17.83 2.96 -2.61
N MET A 39 17.51 3.04 -3.91
CA MET A 39 18.37 3.58 -4.96
C MET A 39 18.43 5.12 -5.01
N GLY A 40 17.76 5.82 -4.08
CA GLY A 40 17.81 7.28 -3.96
C GLY A 40 16.70 8.03 -4.71
N ALA A 41 15.66 7.33 -5.16
CA ALA A 41 14.45 8.00 -5.63
C ALA A 41 13.76 8.74 -4.47
N PRO A 42 12.99 9.80 -4.75
CA PRO A 42 12.19 10.50 -3.74
C PRO A 42 11.20 9.58 -2.99
N GLU A 43 10.89 9.92 -1.73
CA GLU A 43 9.95 9.15 -0.90
C GLU A 43 8.51 9.10 -1.44
N ASP A 44 8.15 9.97 -2.39
CA ASP A 44 6.82 9.99 -3.01
C ASP A 44 6.73 9.14 -4.29
N GLU A 45 7.79 8.44 -4.67
CA GLU A 45 7.81 7.56 -5.85
C GLU A 45 6.68 6.51 -5.81
N HIS A 46 6.35 6.02 -4.62
CA HIS A 46 5.28 5.04 -4.42
C HIS A 46 3.93 5.65 -4.01
N ASP A 47 3.72 6.97 -4.14
CA ASP A 47 2.48 7.64 -3.72
C ASP A 47 1.22 7.08 -4.40
N THR A 48 1.35 6.56 -5.61
CA THR A 48 0.25 5.90 -6.29
C THR A 48 -0.21 4.65 -5.54
N LEU A 49 0.73 3.79 -5.12
CA LEU A 49 0.43 2.61 -4.31
C LEU A 49 -0.06 3.00 -2.91
N THR A 50 0.57 4.00 -2.30
CA THR A 50 0.15 4.57 -1.01
C THR A 50 -1.32 5.01 -1.05
N GLY A 51 -1.71 5.77 -2.07
CA GLY A 51 -3.09 6.22 -2.23
C GLY A 51 -4.08 5.08 -2.46
N GLN A 52 -3.69 4.05 -3.22
CA GLN A 52 -4.51 2.85 -3.42
C GLN A 52 -4.74 2.09 -2.11
N VAL A 53 -3.69 1.86 -1.32
CA VAL A 53 -3.80 1.18 -0.03
C VAL A 53 -4.60 1.99 0.97
N LEU A 54 -4.38 3.30 1.05
CA LEU A 54 -5.18 4.19 1.91
C LEU A 54 -6.67 4.13 1.54
N ALA A 55 -7.00 4.13 0.24
CA ALA A 55 -8.37 4.01 -0.19
C ALA A 55 -9.01 2.68 0.26
N LEU A 56 -8.27 1.58 0.29
CA LEU A 56 -8.77 0.31 0.82
C LEU A 56 -9.03 0.37 2.32
N ILE A 57 -8.16 1.04 3.09
CA ILE A 57 -8.35 1.26 4.53
C ILE A 57 -9.63 2.06 4.79
N VAL A 58 -9.78 3.21 4.12
CA VAL A 58 -10.91 4.13 4.33
C VAL A 58 -12.25 3.52 3.88
N ASN A 59 -12.24 2.71 2.83
CA ASN A 59 -13.45 2.06 2.29
C ASN A 59 -13.72 0.66 2.87
N ASP A 60 -13.05 0.28 3.95
CA ASP A 60 -13.28 -1.01 4.63
C ASP A 60 -12.99 -2.26 3.77
N ARG A 61 -12.05 -2.14 2.83
CA ARG A 61 -11.66 -3.19 1.88
C ARG A 61 -10.30 -3.80 2.21
N ILE A 62 -10.02 -3.96 3.51
CA ILE A 62 -8.71 -4.40 4.01
C ILE A 62 -8.27 -5.77 3.43
N LYS A 63 -9.24 -6.65 3.14
CA LYS A 63 -9.01 -7.95 2.50
C LYS A 63 -8.33 -7.88 1.13
N ASP A 64 -8.40 -6.73 0.45
CA ASP A 64 -7.85 -6.54 -0.90
C ASP A 64 -6.38 -6.03 -0.87
N VAL A 65 -5.85 -5.67 0.30
CA VAL A 65 -4.51 -5.06 0.44
C VAL A 65 -3.42 -6.00 -0.06
N ARG A 66 -3.43 -7.27 0.38
CA ARG A 66 -2.40 -8.25 0.00
C ARG A 66 -2.27 -8.36 -1.52
N GLN A 67 -3.40 -8.50 -2.22
CA GLN A 67 -3.40 -8.61 -3.68
C GLN A 67 -2.96 -7.30 -4.33
N THR A 68 -3.38 -6.15 -3.79
CA THR A 68 -2.98 -4.83 -4.30
C THR A 68 -1.46 -4.59 -4.22
N LEU A 69 -0.81 -5.09 -3.16
CA LEU A 69 0.65 -5.07 -3.02
C LEU A 69 1.30 -5.95 -4.09
N ILE A 70 0.82 -7.19 -4.29
CA ILE A 70 1.35 -8.10 -5.31
C ILE A 70 1.20 -7.50 -6.71
N ASP A 71 0.00 -7.03 -7.06
CA ASP A 71 -0.30 -6.42 -8.36
C ASP A 71 0.53 -5.14 -8.61
N SER A 72 1.11 -4.53 -7.56
CA SER A 72 1.97 -3.36 -7.74
C SER A 72 3.30 -3.71 -8.42
N TYR A 73 3.84 -4.90 -8.13
CA TYR A 73 5.05 -5.39 -8.80
C TYR A 73 4.81 -5.59 -10.29
N ASP A 74 3.66 -6.16 -10.66
CA ASP A 74 3.26 -6.27 -12.08
C ASP A 74 3.20 -4.90 -12.75
N ARG A 75 2.61 -3.90 -12.07
CA ARG A 75 2.52 -2.52 -12.58
C ARG A 75 3.89 -1.87 -12.77
N TYR A 76 4.86 -2.20 -11.93
CA TYR A 76 6.25 -1.75 -12.11
C TYR A 76 7.02 -2.56 -13.15
N GLY A 77 6.44 -3.64 -13.69
CA GLY A 77 7.08 -4.51 -14.67
C GLY A 77 7.89 -5.66 -14.06
N PHE A 78 7.81 -5.88 -12.74
CA PHE A 78 8.54 -6.89 -11.97
C PHE A 78 7.62 -7.96 -11.39
N GLY A 79 6.64 -8.38 -12.19
CA GLY A 79 5.62 -9.32 -11.76
C GLY A 79 6.15 -10.64 -11.19
N VAL A 80 5.33 -11.29 -10.36
CA VAL A 80 5.72 -12.52 -9.65
C VAL A 80 6.05 -13.67 -10.61
N ASP A 81 5.45 -13.66 -11.80
CA ASP A 81 5.75 -14.59 -12.89
C ASP A 81 7.19 -14.45 -13.41
N LYS A 82 7.81 -13.29 -13.23
CA LYS A 82 9.21 -13.01 -13.61
C LYS A 82 10.22 -13.33 -12.50
N LEU A 83 9.74 -13.66 -11.29
CA LEU A 83 10.60 -13.97 -10.15
C LEU A 83 11.07 -15.43 -10.21
N GLU A 84 12.36 -15.66 -10.02
CA GLU A 84 12.88 -17.03 -9.90
C GLU A 84 12.26 -17.73 -8.68
N GLU A 85 11.99 -19.04 -8.81
CA GLU A 85 11.34 -19.83 -7.75
C GLU A 85 12.03 -19.71 -6.38
N ALA A 86 13.37 -19.64 -6.37
CA ALA A 86 14.17 -19.50 -5.16
C ALA A 86 13.86 -18.21 -4.35
N TYR A 87 13.35 -17.17 -5.01
CA TYR A 87 13.04 -15.88 -4.37
C TYR A 87 11.55 -15.71 -4.03
N LYS A 88 10.66 -16.58 -4.51
CA LYS A 88 9.20 -16.44 -4.29
C LYS A 88 8.81 -16.52 -2.81
N ASP A 89 9.46 -17.40 -2.04
CA ASP A 89 9.21 -17.50 -0.60
C ASP A 89 9.58 -16.21 0.15
N ILE A 90 10.69 -15.58 -0.22
CA ILE A 90 11.16 -14.33 0.39
C ILE A 90 10.18 -13.20 0.02
N PHE A 91 9.81 -13.11 -1.25
CA PHE A 91 8.82 -12.16 -1.74
C PHE A 91 7.50 -12.27 -0.97
N TYR A 92 6.91 -13.46 -0.88
CA TYR A 92 5.63 -13.63 -0.18
C TYR A 92 5.72 -13.36 1.32
N LYS A 93 6.86 -13.62 1.96
CA LYS A 93 7.10 -13.24 3.37
C LYS A 93 7.13 -11.73 3.55
N GLN A 94 7.74 -10.98 2.63
CA GLN A 94 7.73 -9.52 2.66
C GLN A 94 6.30 -8.98 2.48
N ILE A 95 5.56 -9.48 1.49
CA ILE A 95 4.16 -9.11 1.26
C ILE A 95 3.31 -9.37 2.51
N GLU A 96 3.48 -10.51 3.17
CA GLU A 96 2.72 -10.84 4.38
C GLU A 96 3.08 -9.90 5.54
N LYS A 97 4.36 -9.63 5.76
CA LYS A 97 4.83 -8.68 6.78
C LYS A 97 4.18 -7.31 6.57
N THR A 98 4.24 -6.78 5.35
CA THR A 98 3.64 -5.48 5.01
C THR A 98 2.12 -5.50 5.16
N THR A 99 1.46 -6.60 4.76
CA THR A 99 0.01 -6.77 4.94
C THR A 99 -0.38 -6.70 6.42
N VAL A 100 0.40 -7.33 7.31
CA VAL A 100 0.18 -7.27 8.76
C VAL A 100 0.36 -5.84 9.30
N GLN A 101 1.40 -5.10 8.85
CA GLN A 101 1.60 -3.70 9.25
C GLN A 101 0.40 -2.84 8.85
N ILE A 102 -0.09 -2.97 7.61
CA ILE A 102 -1.28 -2.26 7.12
C ILE A 102 -2.54 -2.69 7.88
N ASN A 103 -2.74 -3.97 8.18
CA ASN A 103 -3.88 -4.45 8.96
C ASN A 103 -3.91 -3.85 10.38
N ASN A 104 -2.74 -3.70 11.01
CA ASN A 104 -2.63 -3.05 12.31
C ASN A 104 -2.93 -1.55 12.22
N LEU A 105 -2.49 -0.88 11.15
CA LEU A 105 -2.84 0.52 10.89
C LEU A 105 -4.36 0.69 10.66
N TYR A 106 -4.99 -0.22 9.91
CA TYR A 106 -6.43 -0.25 9.71
C TYR A 106 -7.20 -0.40 11.04
N LYS A 107 -6.77 -1.29 11.95
CA LYS A 107 -7.40 -1.40 13.28
C LYS A 107 -7.33 -0.09 14.06
N LYS A 108 -6.19 0.61 14.03
CA LYS A 108 -6.04 1.94 14.64
C LYS A 108 -6.99 2.96 14.01
N TYR A 109 -7.07 2.99 12.67
CA TYR A 109 -8.01 3.83 11.93
C TYR A 109 -9.47 3.60 12.34
N ARG A 110 -9.88 2.33 12.46
CA ARG A 110 -11.23 1.98 12.89
C ARG A 110 -11.52 2.38 14.34
N ILE A 111 -10.54 2.29 15.24
CA ILE A 111 -10.73 2.77 16.62
C ILE A 111 -10.92 4.29 16.60
N GLU A 112 -9.95 5.04 16.07
CA GLU A 112 -9.98 6.52 16.09
C GLU A 112 -11.22 7.10 15.37
N THR A 113 -11.66 6.50 14.26
CA THR A 113 -12.79 7.05 13.48
C THR A 113 -14.16 6.71 14.09
N PHE A 114 -14.28 5.62 14.86
CA PHE A 114 -15.58 5.13 15.35
C PHE A 114 -15.72 5.14 16.88
N THR A 115 -14.70 5.59 17.62
CA THR A 115 -14.83 5.89 19.07
C THR A 115 -15.12 7.35 19.37
N ASP A 116 -15.01 8.24 18.37
CA ASP A 116 -15.41 9.65 18.44
C ASP A 116 -16.83 9.91 17.87
N SER A 117 -17.63 8.86 17.65
CA SER A 117 -19.00 8.91 17.09
C SER A 117 -20.08 8.66 18.14
#